data_AF-A0A1H9KGR4-F1
#
_entry.id   AF-A0A1H9KGR4-F1
#
_cell.length_a   1.000
_cell.length_b   1.000
_cell.length_c   1.000
_cell.angle_alpha   90.00
_cell.angle_beta   90.00
_cell.angle_gamma   90.00
#
_symmetry.space_group_name_H-M   'P 1'
#
loop_
_entity.id
_entity.type
_entity.pdbx_description
1 polymer ?
#
loop_
_entity_poly.entity_id
_entity_poly.type
_entity_poly.pdbx_seq_one_letter_code
_entity_poly.pdbx_strand_id
1 'polypeptide(L)'
;MPNLRISEAAALLGVSDDTLRRWIDQGRLASVVLDNGRKGVSGTELAAFAQKMTEVAEPGATVAASARNRMKGIVTRVVKDGVMAQVDMQAGPFRVTSLMSRESADELGLEVGSVAVASIKSTHVVVEIPEA
;
A
#
# COMPACT_ATOMS: atom_id res chain seq x y z
N MET A 1 -17.08 8.46 -13.43
CA MET A 1 -15.82 7.96 -12.83
C MET A 1 -14.75 7.98 -13.91
N PRO A 2 -13.50 8.37 -13.60
CA PRO A 2 -12.47 8.51 -14.62
C PRO A 2 -12.09 7.15 -15.23
N ASN A 3 -11.84 7.14 -16.53
CA ASN A 3 -11.10 6.06 -17.18
C ASN A 3 -9.61 6.34 -17.01
N LEU A 4 -8.88 5.36 -16.52
CA LEU A 4 -7.47 5.47 -16.17
C LEU A 4 -6.60 4.88 -17.28
N ARG A 5 -5.46 5.50 -17.54
CA ARG A 5 -4.40 4.89 -18.36
C ARG A 5 -3.89 3.63 -17.65
N ILE A 6 -3.39 2.67 -18.42
CA ILE A 6 -2.78 1.44 -17.88
C ILE A 6 -1.70 1.78 -16.84
N SER A 7 -0.86 2.77 -17.09
CA SER A 7 0.20 3.20 -16.18
C SER A 7 -0.35 3.75 -14.86
N GLU A 8 -1.41 4.55 -14.91
CA GLU A 8 -2.05 5.13 -13.73
C GLU A 8 -2.71 4.03 -12.89
N ALA A 9 -3.42 3.11 -13.55
CA ALA A 9 -4.05 1.97 -12.89
C ALA A 9 -3.02 1.00 -12.27
N ALA A 10 -1.90 0.76 -12.95
CA ALA A 10 -0.84 -0.12 -12.47
C ALA A 10 -0.17 0.48 -11.22
N ALA A 11 0.10 1.79 -11.24
CA ALA A 11 0.63 2.52 -10.09
C ALA A 11 -0.31 2.44 -8.87
N LEU A 12 -1.63 2.60 -9.05
CA LEU A 12 -2.61 2.48 -7.97
C LEU A 12 -2.66 1.08 -7.35
N LEU A 13 -2.44 0.03 -8.13
CA LEU A 13 -2.38 -1.35 -7.65
C LEU A 13 -1.00 -1.77 -7.13
N GLY A 14 0.02 -0.91 -7.25
CA GLY A 14 1.39 -1.23 -6.85
C GLY A 14 2.06 -2.31 -7.71
N VAL A 15 1.72 -2.40 -9.00
CA VAL A 15 2.30 -3.36 -9.95
C VAL A 15 2.88 -2.66 -11.18
N SER A 16 3.62 -3.39 -12.02
CA SER A 16 4.12 -2.85 -13.29
C SER A 16 3.05 -2.76 -14.36
N ASP A 17 3.21 -1.84 -15.31
CA ASP A 17 2.37 -1.71 -16.51
C ASP A 17 2.21 -3.05 -17.26
N ASP A 18 3.30 -3.81 -17.40
CA ASP A 18 3.30 -5.12 -18.05
C ASP A 18 2.47 -6.16 -17.29
N THR A 19 2.46 -6.08 -15.95
CA THR A 19 1.63 -6.94 -15.11
C THR A 19 0.15 -6.64 -15.34
N LEU A 20 -0.22 -5.35 -15.36
CA LEU A 20 -1.59 -4.96 -15.62
C LEU A 20 -2.04 -5.33 -17.03
N ARG A 21 -1.19 -5.13 -18.05
CA ARG A 21 -1.44 -5.57 -19.43
C ARG A 21 -1.68 -7.07 -19.49
N ARG A 22 -0.83 -7.87 -18.85
CA ARG A 22 -1.01 -9.33 -18.78
C ARG A 22 -2.34 -9.72 -18.15
N TRP A 23 -2.79 -9.05 -17.10
CA TRP A 23 -4.08 -9.35 -16.48
C TRP A 23 -5.26 -9.00 -17.40
N ILE A 24 -5.15 -7.92 -18.16
CA ILE A 24 -6.13 -7.56 -19.19
C ILE A 24 -6.16 -8.63 -20.28
N ASP A 25 -5.01 -9.02 -20.81
CA ASP A 25 -4.90 -10.02 -21.87
C ASP A 25 -5.40 -11.41 -21.41
N GLN A 26 -5.29 -11.70 -20.11
CA GLN A 26 -5.84 -12.90 -19.47
C GLN A 26 -7.35 -12.81 -19.15
N GLY A 27 -8.01 -11.69 -19.45
CA GLY A 27 -9.42 -11.46 -19.15
C GLY A 27 -9.74 -11.31 -17.66
N ARG A 28 -8.72 -11.06 -16.81
CA ARG A 28 -8.91 -10.85 -15.36
C ARG A 28 -9.43 -9.45 -15.03
N LEU A 29 -9.18 -8.49 -15.92
CA LEU A 29 -9.60 -7.09 -15.83
C LEU A 29 -9.98 -6.61 -17.23
N ALA A 30 -11.18 -6.10 -17.44
CA ALA A 30 -11.58 -5.58 -18.74
C ALA A 30 -10.91 -4.24 -19.02
N SER A 31 -10.61 -4.02 -20.30
CA SER A 31 -10.06 -2.75 -20.79
C SER A 31 -11.14 -1.90 -21.46
N VAL A 32 -10.98 -0.59 -21.37
CA VAL A 32 -11.72 0.41 -22.14
C VAL A 32 -10.81 1.07 -23.17
N VAL A 33 -11.39 1.67 -24.21
CA VAL A 33 -10.67 2.57 -25.13
C VAL A 33 -10.87 4.00 -24.64
N LEU A 34 -9.79 4.71 -24.40
CA LEU A 34 -9.79 6.12 -23.99
C LEU A 34 -10.05 7.03 -25.20
N ASP A 35 -10.37 8.29 -24.95
CA ASP A 35 -10.63 9.30 -26.00
C ASP A 35 -9.46 9.49 -26.98
N ASN A 36 -8.24 9.18 -26.53
CA ASN A 36 -7.02 9.22 -27.36
C ASN A 36 -6.74 7.89 -28.10
N GLY A 37 -7.69 6.97 -28.15
CA GLY A 37 -7.57 5.67 -28.82
C GLY A 37 -6.71 4.62 -28.09
N ARG A 38 -6.10 4.96 -26.95
CA ARG A 38 -5.28 4.01 -26.19
C ARG A 38 -6.15 3.15 -25.27
N LYS A 39 -5.66 1.95 -24.94
CA LYS A 39 -6.26 1.11 -23.90
C LYS A 39 -6.10 1.76 -22.52
N GLY A 40 -7.15 1.66 -21.73
CA GLY A 40 -7.21 2.02 -20.32
C GLY A 40 -8.10 1.07 -19.55
N VAL A 41 -8.44 1.41 -18.32
CA VAL A 41 -9.39 0.66 -17.48
C VAL A 41 -10.36 1.62 -16.80
N SER A 42 -11.59 1.18 -16.56
CA SER A 42 -12.55 2.00 -15.83
C SER A 42 -12.19 2.02 -14.34
N GLY A 43 -12.31 3.18 -13.69
CA GLY A 43 -12.05 3.29 -12.25
C GLY A 43 -12.92 2.37 -11.39
N THR A 44 -14.19 2.17 -11.77
CA THR A 44 -15.13 1.27 -11.08
C THR A 44 -14.63 -0.16 -11.08
N GLU A 45 -14.20 -0.64 -12.25
CA GLU A 45 -13.75 -2.02 -12.42
C GLU A 45 -12.40 -2.26 -11.75
N LEU A 46 -11.49 -1.30 -11.85
CA LEU A 46 -10.20 -1.34 -11.15
C LEU A 46 -10.40 -1.44 -9.63
N ALA A 47 -11.33 -0.65 -9.07
CA ALA A 47 -11.65 -0.70 -7.64
C ALA A 47 -12.24 -2.05 -7.22
N ALA A 48 -13.18 -2.60 -8.00
CA ALA A 48 -13.75 -3.93 -7.74
C ALA A 48 -12.70 -5.04 -7.81
N PHE A 49 -11.75 -4.92 -8.74
CA PHE A 49 -10.62 -5.84 -8.87
C PHE A 49 -9.66 -5.74 -7.68
N ALA A 50 -9.32 -4.52 -7.24
CA ALA A 50 -8.44 -4.27 -6.10
C ALA A 50 -8.95 -4.87 -4.78
N GLN A 51 -10.26 -4.80 -4.54
CA GLN A 51 -10.88 -5.41 -3.36
C GLN A 51 -10.67 -6.93 -3.32
N LYS A 52 -10.86 -7.61 -4.46
CA LYS A 52 -10.65 -9.06 -4.58
C LYS A 52 -9.19 -9.47 -4.40
N MET A 53 -8.23 -8.61 -4.75
CA MET A 53 -6.81 -8.89 -4.54
C MET A 53 -6.39 -8.85 -3.06
N THR A 54 -7.06 -8.02 -2.25
CA THR A 54 -6.64 -7.73 -0.87
C THR A 54 -6.93 -8.89 0.08
N GLU A 55 -7.92 -9.74 -0.24
CA GLU A 55 -8.28 -10.93 0.55
C GLU A 55 -7.17 -11.99 0.67
N VAL A 56 -6.08 -11.88 -0.11
CA VAL A 56 -5.02 -12.90 -0.21
C VAL A 56 -3.77 -12.56 0.63
N ALA A 57 -3.61 -11.32 1.11
CA ALA A 57 -2.37 -10.87 1.74
C ALA A 57 -2.44 -10.91 3.29
N GLU A 58 -2.03 -12.03 3.89
CA GLU A 58 -1.87 -12.17 5.35
C GLU A 58 -0.47 -11.68 5.79
N PRO A 59 -0.34 -10.60 6.59
CA PRO A 59 0.96 -10.07 7.05
C PRO A 59 1.66 -10.95 8.10
N GLY A 60 1.18 -12.18 8.34
CA GLY A 60 1.60 -13.07 9.42
C GLY A 60 0.63 -13.11 10.59
N ALA A 61 0.73 -14.17 11.40
CA ALA A 61 -0.23 -14.49 12.47
C ALA A 61 -0.29 -13.40 13.54
N THR A 62 -1.49 -12.91 13.83
CA THR A 62 -1.80 -12.04 14.97
C THR A 62 -3.13 -12.52 15.52
N VAL A 63 -3.18 -12.84 16.82
CA VAL A 63 -4.32 -13.54 17.42
C VAL A 63 -5.61 -12.71 17.36
N ALA A 64 -5.50 -11.38 17.51
CA ALA A 64 -6.56 -10.41 17.22
C ALA A 64 -5.94 -9.01 17.12
N ALA A 65 -6.36 -8.19 16.15
CA ALA A 65 -5.96 -6.79 16.04
C ALA A 65 -7.15 -5.92 15.60
N SER A 66 -7.31 -4.75 16.22
CA SER A 66 -8.36 -3.78 15.86
C SER A 66 -7.94 -2.84 14.72
N ALA A 67 -6.64 -2.69 14.48
CA ALA A 67 -6.10 -1.96 13.34
C ALA A 67 -6.34 -2.76 12.04
N ARG A 68 -6.95 -2.10 11.05
CA ARG A 68 -7.34 -2.75 9.78
C ARG A 68 -6.28 -2.64 8.69
N ASN A 69 -5.42 -1.62 8.75
CA ASN A 69 -4.37 -1.43 7.78
C ASN A 69 -3.08 -2.03 8.35
N ARG A 70 -2.61 -3.12 7.75
CA ARG A 70 -1.37 -3.80 8.14
C ARG A 70 -0.44 -3.86 6.93
N MET A 71 0.70 -3.19 7.04
CA MET A 71 1.64 -3.03 5.94
C MET A 71 2.97 -3.66 6.34
N LYS A 72 3.29 -4.83 5.77
CA LYS A 72 4.59 -5.48 5.97
C LYS A 72 5.65 -4.71 5.20
N GLY A 73 6.77 -4.45 5.85
CA GLY A 73 7.86 -3.67 5.28
C GLY A 73 9.20 -3.95 5.93
N ILE A 74 10.20 -3.19 5.50
CA ILE A 74 11.55 -3.18 6.05
C ILE A 74 11.86 -1.82 6.65
N VAL A 75 12.42 -1.79 7.86
CA VAL A 75 12.85 -0.57 8.52
C VAL A 75 14.04 0.03 7.77
N THR A 76 13.95 1.29 7.40
CA THR A 76 14.97 2.01 6.62
C THR A 76 15.69 3.09 7.42
N ARG A 77 15.08 3.58 8.51
CA ARG A 77 15.70 4.55 9.42
C ARG A 77 15.11 4.45 10.82
N VAL A 78 15.97 4.57 11.83
CA VAL A 78 15.57 4.69 13.24
C VAL A 78 16.30 5.87 13.86
N VAL A 79 15.56 6.81 14.43
CA VAL A 79 16.10 7.95 15.18
C VAL A 79 15.51 7.92 16.57
N LYS A 80 16.35 7.90 17.61
CA LYS A 80 15.93 7.87 19.02
C LYS A 80 16.39 9.15 19.70
N ASP A 81 15.47 9.90 20.30
CA ASP A 81 15.77 11.15 21.00
C ASP A 81 14.89 11.28 22.25
N GLY A 82 15.52 11.44 23.41
CA GLY A 82 14.84 11.42 24.71
C GLY A 82 13.95 10.18 24.89
N VAL A 83 12.66 10.42 25.11
CA VAL A 83 11.63 9.39 25.32
C VAL A 83 10.96 8.91 24.02
N MET A 84 11.26 9.55 22.88
CA MET A 84 10.62 9.28 21.60
C MET A 84 11.58 8.60 20.62
N ALA A 85 11.00 7.85 19.69
CA ALA A 85 11.67 7.31 18.54
C ALA A 85 10.84 7.57 17.28
N GLN A 86 11.54 7.92 16.21
CA GLN A 86 11.01 7.89 14.85
C GLN A 86 11.54 6.64 14.15
N VAL A 87 10.62 5.85 13.60
CA VAL A 87 10.93 4.68 12.78
C VAL A 87 10.33 4.89 11.39
N ASP A 88 11.17 4.89 10.37
CA ASP A 88 10.73 4.90 8.98
C ASP A 88 10.89 3.50 8.38
N MET A 89 9.90 3.08 7.59
CA MET A 89 9.92 1.81 6.89
C MET A 89 9.45 1.94 5.45
N GLN A 90 9.96 1.07 4.59
CA GLN A 90 9.44 0.87 3.23
C GLN A 90 8.47 -0.31 3.24
N ALA A 91 7.21 -0.08 2.89
CA ALA A 91 6.16 -1.09 2.84
C ALA A 91 5.45 -1.06 1.48
N GLY A 92 5.85 -1.96 0.57
CA GLY A 92 5.45 -1.91 -0.83
C GLY A 92 5.97 -0.63 -1.50
N PRO A 93 5.16 0.12 -2.26
CA PRO A 93 5.57 1.39 -2.87
C PRO A 93 5.58 2.57 -1.87
N PHE A 94 5.11 2.37 -0.64
CA PHE A 94 4.91 3.44 0.33
C PHE A 94 6.03 3.51 1.37
N ARG A 95 6.43 4.73 1.73
CA ARG A 95 7.20 5.01 2.94
C ARG A 95 6.21 5.27 4.08
N VAL A 96 6.38 4.55 5.19
CA VAL A 96 5.56 4.74 6.40
C VAL A 96 6.48 5.23 7.53
N THR A 97 6.07 6.27 8.23
CA THR A 97 6.77 6.81 9.40
C THR A 97 5.91 6.60 10.64
N SER A 98 6.49 6.00 11.68
CA SER A 98 5.88 5.85 12.99
C SER A 98 6.65 6.69 14.01
N LEU A 99 5.91 7.44 14.83
CA LEU A 99 6.42 8.01 16.06
C LEU A 99 5.94 7.12 17.22
N MET A 100 6.89 6.62 18.00
CA MET A 100 6.61 5.75 19.15
C MET A 100 7.57 6.08 20.30
N SER A 101 7.37 5.46 21.47
CA SER A 101 8.34 5.64 22.55
C SER A 101 9.67 4.98 22.18
N ARG A 102 10.76 5.56 22.69
CA ARG A 102 12.09 4.96 22.58
C ARG A 102 12.12 3.54 23.16
N GLU A 103 11.49 3.37 24.32
CA GLU A 103 11.37 2.08 25.00
C GLU A 103 10.73 1.02 24.09
N SER A 104 9.60 1.32 23.45
CA SER A 104 8.96 0.35 22.54
C SER A 104 9.82 0.04 21.31
N ALA A 105 10.58 1.02 20.79
CA ALA A 105 11.51 0.76 19.70
C ALA A 105 12.69 -0.14 20.13
N ASP A 106 13.17 0.02 21.37
CA ASP A 106 14.22 -0.79 21.97
C ASP A 106 13.72 -2.22 22.27
N GLU A 107 12.54 -2.37 22.90
CA GLU A 107 11.90 -3.66 23.21
C GLU A 107 11.61 -4.51 21.98
N LEU A 108 11.16 -3.86 20.90
CA LEU A 108 10.92 -4.53 19.61
C LEU A 108 12.21 -4.84 18.85
N GLY A 109 13.37 -4.38 19.33
CA GLY A 109 14.67 -4.57 18.66
C GLY A 109 14.71 -3.93 17.27
N LEU A 110 14.03 -2.78 17.09
CA LEU A 110 13.95 -2.14 15.76
C LEU A 110 15.28 -1.48 15.40
N GLU A 111 15.81 -1.92 14.27
CA GLU A 111 17.02 -1.40 13.64
C GLU A 111 16.85 -1.32 12.11
N VAL A 112 17.74 -0.62 11.43
CA VAL A 112 17.72 -0.57 9.96
C VAL A 112 17.92 -1.99 9.42
N GLY A 113 16.98 -2.45 8.59
CA GLY A 113 16.94 -3.81 8.06
C GLY A 113 15.92 -4.74 8.72
N SER A 114 15.35 -4.37 9.88
CA SER A 114 14.31 -5.19 10.53
C SER A 114 13.08 -5.32 9.64
N VAL A 115 12.54 -6.55 9.51
CA VAL A 115 11.22 -6.78 8.91
C VAL A 115 10.16 -6.51 9.96
N ALA A 116 9.27 -5.56 9.69
CA ALA A 116 8.23 -5.13 10.62
C ALA A 116 6.87 -4.98 9.91
N VAL A 117 5.81 -4.86 10.69
CA VAL A 117 4.47 -4.58 10.19
C VAL A 117 3.99 -3.25 10.78
N ALA A 118 3.81 -2.24 9.93
CA ALA A 118 3.09 -1.04 10.32
C ALA A 118 1.60 -1.39 10.50
N SER A 119 1.08 -1.13 11.70
CA SER A 119 -0.30 -1.37 12.06
C SER A 119 -0.99 -0.02 12.27
N ILE A 120 -1.91 0.35 11.38
CA ILE A 120 -2.53 1.69 11.36
C ILE A 120 -4.03 1.54 11.61
N LYS A 121 -4.52 2.26 12.62
CA LYS A 121 -5.95 2.29 12.94
C LYS A 121 -6.71 3.12 11.90
N SER A 122 -7.80 2.59 11.35
CA SER A 122 -8.56 3.23 10.26
C SER A 122 -9.04 4.64 10.61
N THR A 123 -9.33 4.92 11.87
CA THR A 123 -9.77 6.24 12.34
C THR A 123 -8.70 7.33 12.22
N HIS A 124 -7.46 6.99 11.87
CA HIS A 124 -6.36 7.94 11.63
C HIS A 124 -6.04 8.10 10.13
N VAL A 125 -6.77 7.43 9.24
CA VAL A 125 -6.57 7.56 7.79
C VAL A 125 -7.47 8.69 7.27
N VAL A 126 -6.88 9.59 6.49
CA VAL A 126 -7.58 10.67 5.77
C VAL A 126 -7.63 10.30 4.29
N VAL A 127 -8.73 10.65 3.61
CA VAL A 127 -8.92 10.42 2.18
C VAL A 127 -8.98 11.76 1.48
N GLU A 128 -8.17 11.91 0.44
CA GLU A 128 -8.04 13.13 -0.37
C GLU A 128 -8.23 12.79 -1.85
N ILE A 129 -8.66 13.78 -2.64
CA ILE A 129 -8.71 13.68 -4.10
C ILE A 129 -7.57 14.58 -4.61
N PRO A 130 -6.65 14.05 -5.44
CA PRO A 130 -5.54 14.86 -5.96
C PRO A 130 -6.05 15.95 -6.91
N GLU A 131 -5.30 17.05 -7.01
CA GLU A 131 -5.48 18.03 -8.09
C GLU A 131 -5.14 17.39 -9.45
N ALA A 132 -5.85 17.81 -10.50
CA ALA A 132 -5.79 17.22 -11.85
C ALA A 132 -4.57 17.67 -12.66
#